data_AF-A0A428Q9J4-F1
#
_entry.id   AF-A0A428Q9J4-F1
#
_cell.length_a   1.000
_cell.length_b   1.000
_cell.length_c   1.000
_cell.angle_alpha   90.00
_cell.angle_beta   90.00
_cell.angle_gamma   90.00
#
_symmetry.space_group_name_H-M   'P 1'
#
loop_
_entity.id
_entity.type
_entity.pdbx_description
1 polymer ?
#
loop_
_entity_poly.entity_id
_entity_poly.type
_entity_poly.pdbx_seq_one_letter_code
_entity_poly.pdbx_strand_id
1 'polypeptide(L)'
;MALYPFEKYLIARGALMVVTAWIPACILFFCALCLTRRRKDPARTAFTYLKLALLVFAAYAFFEVCTSALIVAGVRARNDTYYYDSYDAINAIAITSASTGVISNFFDKIVDILVMIMLLRISTGIVIAQSGHAGPIGKILRLGSYAFGALLAILTIAVLGLQIRFVAAFYGDVSYDGDGAPGEDEYNKARQIDFAFRVLVFVAALGIIARSVMVKMQPKAEKTLTWCSTMLIAMSVAWLLRTTYTMASIAAWSDLENSRRDRYESYYNILDVVFGVWPQFTVLCMVFALGTAKNNGLWSTPQPFNAPQGNQQTAWGYNYNNGPQPTAPPMVQQQPQFQQPQQQFQQPPQQQYQQPQQQQYQQQYQQPQPVSPVQQGWQPQQPQQTYSAYTPSTQTRSPPPHEETMGFNHQADGTPPSASPQPYGNKASM
;
A
#
# COMPACT_ATOMS: atom_id res chain seq x y z
N MET A 1 13.92 -32.19 -32.04
CA MET A 1 12.59 -31.79 -32.57
C MET A 1 12.47 -30.27 -32.45
N ALA A 2 12.09 -29.55 -33.51
CA ALA A 2 11.96 -28.09 -33.46
C ALA A 2 10.81 -27.65 -32.53
N LEU A 3 10.88 -26.44 -31.98
CA LEU A 3 9.79 -25.82 -31.20
C LEU A 3 8.72 -25.26 -32.14
N TYR A 4 7.45 -25.59 -31.87
CA TYR A 4 6.32 -24.94 -32.53
C TYR A 4 6.28 -23.45 -32.14
N PRO A 5 5.80 -22.56 -33.02
CA PRO A 5 5.72 -21.13 -32.73
C PRO A 5 5.00 -20.83 -31.40
N PHE A 6 3.85 -21.46 -31.15
CA PHE A 6 3.08 -21.33 -29.91
C PHE A 6 3.90 -21.66 -28.64
N GLU A 7 4.67 -22.75 -28.66
CA GLU A 7 5.50 -23.15 -27.52
C GLU A 7 6.57 -22.10 -27.21
N LYS A 8 7.18 -21.51 -28.25
CA LYS A 8 8.18 -20.44 -28.06
C LYS A 8 7.58 -19.25 -27.31
N TYR A 9 6.36 -18.85 -27.68
CA TYR A 9 5.67 -17.74 -27.02
C TYR A 9 5.24 -18.07 -25.59
N LEU A 10 4.79 -19.29 -25.31
CA LEU A 10 4.48 -19.72 -23.94
C LEU A 10 5.72 -19.80 -23.05
N ILE A 11 6.82 -20.34 -23.56
CA ILE A 11 8.10 -20.38 -22.84
C ILE A 11 8.58 -18.95 -22.55
N ALA A 12 8.49 -18.06 -23.54
CA ALA A 12 8.83 -16.66 -23.36
C ALA A 12 7.91 -15.95 -22.34
N ARG A 13 6.59 -16.20 -22.37
CA ARG A 13 5.63 -15.73 -21.35
C ARG A 13 6.05 -16.17 -19.96
N GLY A 14 6.30 -17.48 -19.77
CA GLY A 14 6.75 -18.03 -18.50
C GLY A 14 8.07 -17.44 -18.01
N ALA A 15 9.08 -17.35 -18.89
CA ALA A 15 10.38 -16.78 -18.55
C ALA A 15 10.27 -15.29 -18.15
N LEU A 16 9.52 -14.49 -18.92
CA LEU A 16 9.27 -13.09 -18.58
C LEU A 16 8.56 -12.98 -17.24
N MET A 17 7.52 -13.77 -16.99
CA MET A 17 6.80 -13.78 -15.70
C MET A 17 7.71 -14.12 -14.52
N VAL A 18 8.55 -15.14 -14.64
CA VAL A 18 9.49 -15.54 -13.58
C VAL A 18 10.46 -14.41 -13.25
N VAL A 19 11.14 -13.88 -14.26
CA VAL A 19 12.23 -12.91 -14.08
C VAL A 19 11.72 -11.53 -13.69
N THR A 20 10.61 -11.08 -14.29
CA THR A 20 10.15 -9.68 -14.15
C THR A 20 9.08 -9.50 -13.10
N ALA A 21 8.33 -10.54 -12.74
CA ALA A 21 7.19 -10.43 -11.82
C ALA A 21 7.35 -11.33 -10.59
N TRP A 22 7.48 -12.65 -10.75
CA TRP A 22 7.43 -13.59 -9.63
C TRP A 22 8.59 -13.42 -8.64
N ILE A 23 9.85 -13.52 -9.11
CA ILE A 23 11.03 -13.37 -8.26
C ILE A 23 11.04 -11.99 -7.58
N PRO A 24 10.89 -10.87 -8.31
CA PRO A 24 10.84 -9.55 -7.69
C PRO A 24 9.68 -9.37 -6.70
N ALA A 25 8.48 -9.91 -6.98
CA ALA A 25 7.35 -9.82 -6.07
C ALA A 25 7.60 -10.56 -4.75
N CYS A 26 8.21 -11.76 -4.81
CA CYS A 26 8.63 -12.50 -3.62
C CYS A 26 9.62 -11.68 -2.78
N ILE A 27 10.65 -11.11 -3.41
CA ILE A 27 11.65 -10.26 -2.73
C ILE A 27 10.95 -9.06 -2.07
N LEU A 28 10.12 -8.34 -2.82
CA LEU A 28 9.38 -7.18 -2.31
C LEU A 28 8.41 -7.55 -1.19
N PHE A 29 7.78 -8.73 -1.23
CA PHE A 29 6.92 -9.22 -0.16
C PHE A 29 7.71 -9.38 1.14
N PHE A 30 8.83 -10.09 1.12
CA PHE A 30 9.69 -10.27 2.30
C PHE A 30 10.27 -8.92 2.79
N CYS A 31 10.73 -8.07 1.87
CA CYS A 31 11.17 -6.72 2.21
C CYS A 31 10.05 -5.89 2.83
N ALA A 32 8.80 -6.01 2.37
CA ALA A 32 7.65 -5.29 2.91
C ALA A 32 7.32 -5.75 4.34
N LEU A 33 7.50 -7.02 4.68
CA LEU A 33 7.32 -7.49 6.07
C LEU A 33 8.24 -6.72 7.03
N CYS A 34 9.48 -6.48 6.62
CA CYS A 34 10.50 -5.83 7.43
C CYS A 34 10.43 -4.29 7.40
N LEU A 35 10.30 -3.70 6.20
CA LEU A 35 10.51 -2.27 5.96
C LEU A 35 9.21 -1.44 6.08
N THR A 36 8.05 -1.99 5.69
CA THR A 36 6.78 -1.26 5.74
C THR A 36 6.04 -1.54 7.06
N ARG A 37 6.69 -1.21 8.19
CA ARG A 37 6.07 -1.35 9.52
C ARG A 37 4.99 -0.28 9.76
N ARG A 38 3.82 -0.74 10.18
CA ARG A 38 2.68 0.11 10.56
C ARG A 38 2.86 0.58 11.99
N ARG A 39 3.43 1.76 12.20
CA ARG A 39 3.55 2.40 13.53
C ARG A 39 2.20 2.98 14.00
N LYS A 40 1.12 2.19 13.97
CA LYS A 40 -0.27 2.58 14.27
C LYS A 40 -0.79 3.83 13.52
N ASP A 41 -0.08 4.29 12.49
CA ASP A 41 -0.45 5.47 11.70
C ASP A 41 -1.69 5.18 10.81
N PRO A 42 -2.75 6.00 10.89
CA PRO A 42 -3.98 5.81 10.11
C PRO A 42 -3.78 6.01 8.60
N ALA A 43 -2.87 6.89 8.17
CA ALA A 43 -2.53 7.10 6.77
C ALA A 43 -1.77 5.90 6.17
N ARG A 44 -1.14 5.07 7.02
CA ARG A 44 -0.38 3.87 6.62
C ARG A 44 -1.21 2.59 6.52
N THR A 45 -2.55 2.68 6.59
CA THR A 45 -3.43 1.51 6.46
C THR A 45 -3.34 0.83 5.09
N ALA A 46 -3.00 1.57 4.04
CA ALA A 46 -2.79 1.03 2.69
C ALA A 46 -1.68 -0.03 2.62
N PHE A 47 -0.64 0.08 3.45
CA PHE A 47 0.50 -0.84 3.41
C PHE A 47 0.19 -2.24 3.96
N THR A 48 -0.88 -2.39 4.74
CA THR A 48 -1.39 -3.73 5.09
C THR A 48 -1.92 -4.43 3.84
N TYR A 49 -2.66 -3.72 3.00
CA TYR A 49 -3.17 -4.24 1.73
C TYR A 49 -2.04 -4.47 0.73
N LEU A 50 -0.99 -3.66 0.73
CA LEU A 50 0.21 -3.90 -0.08
C LEU A 50 0.83 -5.28 0.20
N LYS A 51 1.01 -5.65 1.47
CA LYS A 51 1.60 -6.94 1.84
C LYS A 51 0.75 -8.11 1.34
N LEU A 52 -0.56 -8.00 1.53
CA LEU A 52 -1.50 -8.99 1.02
C LEU A 52 -1.49 -9.03 -0.51
N ALA A 53 -1.49 -7.87 -1.18
CA ALA A 53 -1.46 -7.77 -2.63
C ALA A 53 -0.18 -8.36 -3.22
N LEU A 54 0.99 -8.12 -2.61
CA LEU A 54 2.26 -8.72 -3.03
C LEU A 54 2.25 -10.25 -2.88
N LEU A 55 1.71 -10.77 -1.78
CA LEU A 55 1.58 -12.22 -1.58
C LEU A 55 0.66 -12.86 -2.62
N VAL A 56 -0.52 -12.28 -2.81
CA VAL A 56 -1.53 -12.75 -3.78
C VAL A 56 -0.99 -12.63 -5.21
N PHE A 57 -0.27 -11.54 -5.53
CA PHE A 57 0.36 -11.35 -6.84
C PHE A 57 1.50 -12.34 -7.08
N ALA A 58 2.31 -12.66 -6.07
CA ALA A 58 3.32 -13.70 -6.17
C ALA A 58 2.68 -15.09 -6.40
N ALA A 59 1.57 -15.39 -5.74
CA ALA A 59 0.80 -16.61 -5.98
C ALA A 59 0.24 -16.65 -7.42
N TYR A 60 -0.39 -15.57 -7.87
CA TYR A 60 -0.84 -15.41 -9.27
C TYR A 60 0.30 -15.72 -10.26
N ALA A 61 1.43 -15.02 -10.13
CA ALA A 61 2.56 -15.19 -11.04
C ALA A 61 3.14 -16.61 -11.00
N PHE A 62 3.18 -17.24 -9.82
CA PHE A 62 3.60 -18.63 -9.67
C PHE A 62 2.68 -19.59 -10.41
N PHE A 63 1.37 -19.52 -10.17
CA PHE A 63 0.39 -20.41 -10.81
C PHE A 63 0.37 -20.22 -12.33
N GLU A 64 0.49 -18.98 -12.81
CA GLU A 64 0.56 -18.67 -14.24
C GLU A 64 1.79 -19.30 -14.93
N VAL A 65 2.95 -19.25 -14.27
CA VAL A 65 4.18 -19.90 -14.75
C VAL A 65 4.00 -21.42 -14.77
N CYS A 66 3.43 -22.00 -13.71
CA CYS A 66 3.11 -23.42 -13.66
C CYS A 66 2.16 -23.84 -14.79
N THR A 67 1.10 -23.08 -15.04
CA THR A 67 0.18 -23.33 -16.15
C THR A 67 0.90 -23.31 -17.48
N SER A 68 1.71 -22.28 -17.74
CA SER A 68 2.48 -22.17 -18.99
C SER A 68 3.44 -23.35 -19.18
N ALA A 69 4.15 -23.74 -18.12
CA ALA A 69 5.07 -24.89 -18.14
C ALA A 69 4.34 -26.22 -18.38
N LEU A 70 3.19 -26.43 -17.71
CA LEU A 70 2.38 -27.64 -17.85
C LEU A 70 1.74 -27.75 -19.24
N ILE A 71 1.32 -26.65 -19.85
CA ILE A 71 0.81 -26.66 -21.24
C ILE A 71 1.91 -27.11 -22.20
N VAL A 72 3.12 -26.55 -22.08
CA VAL A 72 4.26 -26.96 -22.93
C VAL A 72 4.62 -28.42 -22.69
N ALA A 73 4.67 -28.86 -21.43
CA ALA A 73 4.93 -30.26 -21.08
C ALA A 73 3.87 -31.20 -21.67
N GLY A 74 2.59 -30.82 -21.61
CA GLY A 74 1.49 -31.61 -22.17
C GLY A 74 1.55 -31.73 -23.70
N VAL A 75 1.85 -30.63 -24.40
CA VAL A 75 2.04 -30.64 -25.86
C VAL A 75 3.21 -31.54 -26.25
N ARG A 76 4.31 -31.49 -25.50
CA ARG A 76 5.49 -32.32 -25.74
C ARG A 76 5.23 -33.79 -25.46
N ALA A 77 4.62 -34.10 -24.32
CA ALA A 77 4.27 -35.47 -23.96
C ALA A 77 3.38 -36.14 -25.02
N ARG A 78 2.39 -35.41 -25.57
CA ARG A 78 1.53 -35.91 -26.66
C ARG A 78 2.26 -36.20 -27.96
N ASN A 79 3.30 -35.42 -28.29
CA ASN A 79 4.05 -35.61 -29.53
C ASN A 79 5.11 -36.73 -29.43
N ASP A 80 5.66 -36.94 -28.25
CA ASP A 80 6.72 -37.94 -28.02
C ASP A 80 6.17 -39.35 -27.73
N THR A 81 4.90 -39.49 -27.34
CA THR A 81 4.34 -40.81 -26.99
C THR A 81 3.51 -41.42 -28.11
N TYR A 82 4.05 -42.50 -28.67
CA TYR A 82 3.35 -43.43 -29.58
C TYR A 82 2.63 -44.57 -28.82
N TYR A 83 2.73 -44.60 -27.48
CA TYR A 83 2.32 -45.72 -26.62
C TYR A 83 1.16 -45.35 -25.69
N TYR A 84 0.21 -46.27 -25.53
CA TYR A 84 -1.04 -46.10 -24.78
C TYR A 84 -0.86 -45.85 -23.26
N ASP A 85 0.23 -46.30 -22.65
CA ASP A 85 0.45 -46.17 -21.19
C ASP A 85 0.74 -44.73 -20.72
N SER A 86 0.97 -43.78 -21.64
CA SER A 86 1.18 -42.36 -21.30
C SER A 86 -0.12 -41.55 -21.21
N TYR A 87 -1.27 -42.13 -21.56
CA TYR A 87 -2.53 -41.39 -21.66
C TYR A 87 -2.98 -40.82 -20.32
N ASP A 88 -2.85 -41.59 -19.24
CA ASP A 88 -3.19 -41.15 -17.88
C ASP A 88 -2.29 -39.99 -17.42
N ALA A 89 -0.99 -40.07 -17.71
CA ALA A 89 -0.04 -39.00 -17.38
C ALA A 89 -0.33 -37.71 -18.16
N ILE A 90 -0.66 -37.82 -19.46
CA ILE A 90 -1.03 -36.68 -20.29
C ILE A 90 -2.34 -36.04 -19.80
N ASN A 91 -3.33 -36.86 -19.42
CA ASN A 91 -4.58 -36.37 -18.89
C ASN A 91 -4.37 -35.66 -17.54
N ALA A 92 -3.56 -36.24 -16.65
CA ALA A 92 -3.17 -35.62 -15.38
C ALA A 92 -2.47 -34.26 -15.59
N ILE A 93 -1.56 -34.15 -16.56
CA ILE A 93 -0.92 -32.88 -16.92
C ILE A 93 -1.98 -31.88 -17.42
N ALA A 94 -2.91 -32.29 -18.28
CA ALA A 94 -3.95 -31.42 -18.83
C ALA A 94 -4.88 -30.89 -17.73
N ILE A 95 -5.38 -31.76 -16.85
CA ILE A 95 -6.22 -31.39 -15.69
C ILE A 95 -5.47 -30.43 -14.76
N THR A 96 -4.20 -30.72 -14.48
CA THR A 96 -3.36 -29.87 -13.61
C THR A 96 -3.10 -28.51 -14.26
N SER A 97 -2.87 -28.46 -15.56
CA SER A 97 -2.68 -27.21 -16.31
C SER A 97 -3.94 -26.35 -16.29
N ALA A 98 -5.11 -26.95 -16.49
CA ALA A 98 -6.38 -26.24 -16.43
C ALA A 98 -6.67 -25.73 -15.02
N SER A 99 -6.49 -26.58 -14.00
CA SER A 99 -6.71 -26.23 -12.60
C SER A 99 -5.80 -25.10 -12.13
N THR A 100 -4.51 -25.16 -12.46
CA THR A 100 -3.56 -24.08 -12.14
C THR A 100 -3.93 -22.77 -12.84
N GLY A 101 -4.43 -22.84 -14.08
CA GLY A 101 -4.89 -21.66 -14.83
C GLY A 101 -6.10 -21.00 -14.19
N VAL A 102 -7.06 -21.80 -13.70
CA VAL A 102 -8.23 -21.32 -12.95
C VAL A 102 -7.81 -20.64 -11.65
N ILE A 103 -6.88 -21.24 -10.90
CA ILE A 103 -6.34 -20.66 -9.66
C ILE A 103 -5.58 -19.36 -9.94
N SER A 104 -4.78 -19.32 -11.00
CA SER A 104 -4.08 -18.11 -11.46
C SER A 104 -5.07 -16.98 -11.75
N ASN A 105 -6.10 -17.25 -12.57
CA ASN A 105 -7.13 -16.27 -12.92
C ASN A 105 -7.86 -15.72 -11.68
N PHE A 106 -8.17 -16.59 -10.72
CA PHE A 106 -8.75 -16.17 -9.45
C PHE A 106 -7.83 -15.18 -8.71
N PHE A 107 -6.56 -15.50 -8.54
CA PHE A 107 -5.62 -14.60 -7.86
C PHE A 107 -5.43 -13.29 -8.59
N ASP A 108 -5.35 -13.28 -9.94
CA ASP A 108 -5.28 -12.07 -10.75
C ASP A 108 -6.38 -11.05 -10.39
N LYS A 109 -7.62 -11.55 -10.27
CA LYS A 109 -8.80 -10.74 -9.89
C LYS A 109 -8.72 -10.23 -8.46
N ILE A 110 -8.29 -11.08 -7.53
CA ILE A 110 -8.10 -10.67 -6.14
C ILE A 110 -7.04 -9.56 -6.05
N VAL A 111 -5.96 -9.63 -6.83
CA VAL A 111 -4.96 -8.55 -6.87
C VAL A 111 -5.59 -7.25 -7.39
N ASP A 112 -6.40 -7.27 -8.45
CA ASP A 112 -7.06 -6.06 -8.95
C ASP A 112 -8.00 -5.42 -7.91
N ILE A 113 -8.75 -6.22 -7.16
CA ILE A 113 -9.58 -5.75 -6.04
C ILE A 113 -8.70 -5.09 -4.96
N LEU A 114 -7.58 -5.74 -4.59
CA LEU A 114 -6.67 -5.23 -3.57
C LEU A 114 -5.97 -3.94 -4.02
N VAL A 115 -5.55 -3.85 -5.28
CA VAL A 115 -4.94 -2.65 -5.86
C VAL A 115 -5.94 -1.49 -5.85
N MET A 116 -7.18 -1.73 -6.25
CA MET A 116 -8.25 -0.72 -6.19
C MET A 116 -8.43 -0.19 -4.76
N ILE A 117 -8.59 -1.08 -3.77
CA ILE A 117 -8.75 -0.69 -2.36
C ILE A 117 -7.51 0.08 -1.91
N MET A 118 -6.30 -0.40 -2.24
CA MET A 118 -5.04 0.22 -1.86
C MET A 118 -4.89 1.64 -2.41
N LEU A 119 -5.18 1.88 -3.69
CA LEU A 119 -5.11 3.21 -4.30
C LEU A 119 -6.11 4.19 -3.69
N LEU A 120 -7.35 3.74 -3.45
CA LEU A 120 -8.35 4.55 -2.75
C LEU A 120 -7.88 4.89 -1.33
N ARG A 121 -7.25 3.95 -0.62
CA ARG A 121 -6.69 4.19 0.72
C ARG A 121 -5.55 5.20 0.72
N ILE A 122 -4.63 5.09 -0.23
CA ILE A 122 -3.55 6.09 -0.39
C ILE A 122 -4.16 7.46 -0.64
N SER A 123 -5.17 7.57 -1.52
CA SER A 123 -5.86 8.85 -1.78
C SER A 123 -6.46 9.45 -0.50
N THR A 124 -7.10 8.64 0.35
CA THR A 124 -7.64 9.11 1.63
C THR A 124 -6.55 9.46 2.64
N GLY A 125 -5.45 8.69 2.66
CA GLY A 125 -4.30 8.94 3.53
C GLY A 125 -3.62 10.26 3.20
N ILE A 126 -3.49 10.61 1.92
CA ILE A 126 -2.96 11.91 1.47
C ILE A 126 -3.86 13.03 1.97
N VAL A 127 -5.18 12.92 1.80
CA VAL A 127 -6.12 13.94 2.28
C VAL A 127 -6.05 14.09 3.80
N ILE A 128 -6.00 12.99 4.56
CA ILE A 128 -5.85 13.03 6.03
C ILE A 128 -4.54 13.73 6.42
N ALA A 129 -3.44 13.48 5.70
CA ALA A 129 -2.17 14.16 5.93
C ALA A 129 -2.25 15.68 5.62
N GLN A 130 -3.06 16.10 4.64
CA GLN A 130 -3.27 17.53 4.32
C GLN A 130 -4.17 18.24 5.32
N SER A 131 -5.29 17.62 5.72
CA SER A 131 -6.33 18.27 6.53
C SER A 131 -6.17 18.02 8.04
N GLY A 132 -5.29 17.13 8.45
CA GLY A 132 -5.13 16.68 9.84
C GLY A 132 -6.31 15.87 10.39
N HIS A 133 -7.41 15.78 9.65
CA HIS A 133 -8.66 15.14 10.07
C HIS A 133 -9.25 14.30 8.95
N ALA A 134 -9.83 13.16 9.30
CA ALA A 134 -10.57 12.32 8.37
C ALA A 134 -11.93 12.97 8.04
N GLY A 135 -12.00 13.64 6.89
CA GLY A 135 -13.25 14.22 6.39
C GLY A 135 -14.36 13.17 6.15
N PRO A 136 -15.64 13.58 6.16
CA PRO A 136 -16.78 12.67 5.97
C PRO A 136 -16.73 11.92 4.62
N ILE A 137 -16.21 12.58 3.57
CA ILE A 137 -16.00 11.98 2.24
C ILE A 137 -15.10 10.74 2.33
N GLY A 138 -14.08 10.74 3.20
CA GLY A 138 -13.19 9.59 3.38
C GLY A 138 -13.90 8.37 3.97
N LYS A 139 -14.92 8.57 4.82
CA LYS A 139 -15.73 7.48 5.38
C LYS A 139 -16.64 6.87 4.32
N ILE A 140 -17.31 7.72 3.53
CA ILE A 140 -18.19 7.27 2.44
C ILE A 140 -17.39 6.50 1.40
N LEU A 141 -16.24 7.04 0.98
CA LEU A 141 -15.38 6.41 -0.02
C LEU A 141 -14.80 5.08 0.49
N ARG A 142 -14.48 4.98 1.79
CA ARG A 142 -14.12 3.72 2.42
C ARG A 142 -15.25 2.69 2.34
N LEU A 143 -16.45 3.06 2.76
CA LEU A 143 -17.59 2.12 2.76
C LEU A 143 -17.93 1.69 1.32
N GLY A 144 -17.96 2.64 0.39
CA GLY A 144 -18.16 2.39 -1.03
C GLY A 144 -17.11 1.45 -1.62
N SER A 145 -15.82 1.65 -1.28
CA SER A 145 -14.74 0.76 -1.75
C SER A 145 -14.90 -0.68 -1.25
N TYR A 146 -15.44 -0.88 -0.06
CA TYR A 146 -15.70 -2.22 0.48
C TYR A 146 -16.94 -2.86 -0.13
N ALA A 147 -18.02 -2.10 -0.32
CA ALA A 147 -19.21 -2.60 -0.99
C ALA A 147 -18.91 -2.99 -2.44
N PHE A 148 -18.17 -2.14 -3.17
CA PHE A 148 -17.76 -2.41 -4.53
C PHE A 148 -16.73 -3.56 -4.61
N GLY A 149 -15.77 -3.61 -3.70
CA GLY A 149 -14.83 -4.74 -3.59
C GLY A 149 -15.53 -6.06 -3.27
N ALA A 150 -16.58 -6.05 -2.44
CA ALA A 150 -17.38 -7.23 -2.15
C ALA A 150 -18.18 -7.70 -3.38
N LEU A 151 -18.77 -6.77 -4.14
CA LEU A 151 -19.41 -7.08 -5.42
C LEU A 151 -18.43 -7.77 -6.39
N LEU A 152 -17.24 -7.20 -6.56
CA LEU A 152 -16.19 -7.79 -7.41
C LEU A 152 -15.73 -9.16 -6.90
N ALA A 153 -15.66 -9.37 -5.58
CA ALA A 153 -15.31 -10.64 -4.99
C ALA A 153 -16.38 -11.71 -5.26
N ILE A 154 -17.68 -11.35 -5.20
CA ILE A 154 -18.79 -12.26 -5.55
C ILE A 154 -18.67 -12.69 -7.01
N LEU A 155 -18.43 -11.74 -7.93
CA LEU A 155 -18.22 -12.07 -9.35
C LEU A 155 -17.00 -12.98 -9.54
N THR A 156 -15.91 -12.73 -8.82
CA THR A 156 -14.69 -13.54 -8.88
C THR A 156 -14.94 -14.98 -8.40
N ILE A 157 -15.72 -15.16 -7.33
CA ILE A 157 -16.11 -16.48 -6.82
C ILE A 157 -17.04 -17.19 -7.82
N ALA A 158 -17.97 -16.46 -8.46
CA ALA A 158 -18.84 -17.02 -9.48
C ALA A 158 -18.05 -17.53 -10.71
N VAL A 159 -17.07 -16.74 -11.20
CA VAL A 159 -16.16 -17.16 -12.27
C VAL A 159 -15.38 -18.40 -11.87
N LEU A 160 -14.80 -18.42 -10.65
CA LEU A 160 -14.08 -19.57 -10.12
C LEU A 160 -14.95 -20.83 -10.10
N GLY A 161 -16.19 -20.74 -9.59
CA GLY A 161 -17.12 -21.86 -9.51
C GLY A 161 -17.49 -22.42 -10.88
N LEU A 162 -17.77 -21.55 -11.85
CA LEU A 162 -18.06 -21.95 -13.23
C LEU A 162 -16.86 -22.59 -13.91
N GLN A 163 -15.66 -22.05 -13.71
CA GLN A 163 -14.44 -22.61 -14.28
C GLN A 163 -14.08 -23.98 -13.67
N ILE A 164 -14.24 -24.16 -12.36
CA ILE A 164 -14.07 -25.48 -11.72
C ILE A 164 -15.07 -26.49 -12.31
N ARG A 165 -16.33 -26.10 -12.47
CA ARG A 165 -17.36 -26.95 -13.08
C ARG A 165 -17.02 -27.31 -14.52
N PHE A 166 -16.53 -26.36 -15.31
CA PHE A 166 -16.04 -26.62 -16.66
C PHE A 166 -14.90 -27.64 -16.66
N VAL A 167 -13.87 -27.46 -15.82
CA VAL A 167 -12.74 -28.41 -15.74
C VAL A 167 -13.23 -29.80 -15.33
N ALA A 168 -14.15 -29.89 -14.35
CA ALA A 168 -14.72 -31.16 -13.92
C ALA A 168 -15.54 -31.84 -15.01
N ALA A 169 -16.36 -31.10 -15.76
CA ALA A 169 -17.17 -31.65 -16.85
C ALA A 169 -16.31 -32.07 -18.06
N PHE A 170 -15.41 -31.19 -18.50
CA PHE A 170 -14.60 -31.40 -19.71
C PHE A 170 -13.61 -32.56 -19.57
N TYR A 171 -13.04 -32.77 -18.38
CA TYR A 171 -12.06 -33.84 -18.14
C TYR A 171 -12.64 -35.05 -17.39
N GLY A 172 -13.83 -34.94 -16.81
CA GLY A 172 -14.47 -36.00 -16.03
C GLY A 172 -15.54 -36.78 -16.79
N ASP A 173 -16.17 -36.19 -17.81
CA ASP A 173 -17.21 -36.85 -18.61
C ASP A 173 -16.63 -37.34 -19.94
N VAL A 174 -16.78 -38.64 -20.22
CA VAL A 174 -16.27 -39.31 -21.44
C VAL A 174 -17.30 -39.21 -22.58
N SER A 175 -18.51 -38.73 -22.27
CA SER A 175 -19.65 -38.72 -23.17
C SER A 175 -19.61 -37.48 -24.07
N TYR A 176 -18.94 -37.60 -25.22
CA TYR A 176 -19.07 -36.62 -26.30
C TYR A 176 -20.41 -36.85 -27.01
N ASP A 177 -21.49 -36.28 -26.47
CA ASP A 177 -22.71 -36.10 -27.24
C ASP A 177 -22.40 -35.06 -28.33
N GLY A 178 -22.66 -35.40 -29.60
CA GLY A 178 -22.13 -34.75 -30.80
C GLY A 178 -22.43 -33.25 -31.00
N ASP A 179 -23.09 -32.58 -30.06
CA ASP A 179 -23.51 -31.17 -30.14
C ASP A 179 -22.63 -30.20 -29.33
N GLY A 180 -21.62 -30.65 -28.58
CA GLY A 180 -20.79 -29.73 -27.78
C GLY A 180 -19.66 -30.39 -26.99
N ALA A 181 -18.70 -29.59 -26.51
CA ALA A 181 -17.77 -30.09 -25.50
C ALA A 181 -18.47 -30.03 -24.12
N PRO A 182 -18.37 -31.07 -23.28
CA PRO A 182 -18.94 -31.03 -21.94
C PRO A 182 -18.48 -29.79 -21.16
N GLY A 183 -19.42 -29.03 -20.61
CA GLY A 183 -19.14 -27.83 -19.82
C GLY A 183 -18.90 -26.53 -20.61
N GLU A 184 -19.05 -26.53 -21.94
CA GLU A 184 -18.80 -25.36 -22.79
C GLU A 184 -19.71 -24.16 -22.43
N ASP A 185 -20.97 -24.42 -22.08
CA ASP A 185 -21.91 -23.39 -21.61
C ASP A 185 -21.42 -22.71 -20.32
N GLU A 186 -20.93 -23.48 -19.35
CA GLU A 186 -20.36 -22.96 -18.12
C GLU A 186 -19.10 -22.13 -18.38
N TYR A 187 -18.26 -22.56 -19.32
CA TYR A 187 -17.08 -21.81 -19.73
C TYR A 187 -17.44 -20.48 -20.39
N ASN A 188 -18.41 -20.47 -21.31
CA ASN A 188 -18.88 -19.24 -21.97
C ASN A 188 -19.53 -18.28 -20.96
N LYS A 189 -20.35 -18.78 -20.02
CA LYS A 189 -20.89 -17.98 -18.92
C LYS A 189 -19.80 -17.39 -18.03
N ALA A 190 -18.76 -18.17 -17.70
CA ALA A 190 -17.63 -17.68 -16.92
C ALA A 190 -16.93 -16.51 -17.62
N ARG A 191 -16.77 -16.56 -18.95
CA ARG A 191 -16.16 -15.49 -19.75
C ARG A 191 -16.99 -14.21 -19.78
N GLN A 192 -18.32 -14.33 -19.87
CA GLN A 192 -19.21 -13.17 -19.81
C GLN A 192 -19.11 -12.46 -18.45
N ILE A 193 -19.07 -13.22 -17.36
CA ILE A 193 -18.89 -12.67 -16.01
C ILE A 193 -17.47 -12.10 -15.83
N ASP A 194 -16.44 -12.75 -16.39
CA ASP A 194 -15.05 -12.25 -16.42
C ASP A 194 -14.96 -10.89 -17.10
N PHE A 195 -15.62 -10.76 -18.26
CA PHE A 195 -15.67 -9.52 -19.00
C PHE A 195 -16.39 -8.41 -18.22
N ALA A 196 -17.55 -8.73 -17.62
CA ALA A 196 -18.28 -7.79 -16.76
C ALA A 196 -17.43 -7.33 -15.57
N PHE A 197 -16.68 -8.23 -14.93
CA PHE A 197 -15.71 -7.90 -13.89
C PHE A 197 -14.67 -6.88 -14.40
N ARG A 198 -14.07 -7.11 -15.57
CA ARG A 198 -13.05 -6.20 -16.14
C ARG A 198 -13.61 -4.83 -16.49
N VAL A 199 -14.84 -4.77 -17.00
CA VAL A 199 -15.53 -3.49 -17.26
C VAL A 199 -15.74 -2.72 -15.96
N LEU A 200 -16.20 -3.38 -14.88
CA LEU A 200 -16.38 -2.73 -13.59
C LEU A 200 -15.05 -2.23 -13.01
N VAL A 201 -13.98 -3.01 -13.13
CA VAL A 201 -12.63 -2.60 -12.70
C VAL A 201 -12.12 -1.41 -13.52
N PHE A 202 -12.38 -1.37 -14.83
CA PHE A 202 -12.05 -0.23 -15.69
C PHE A 202 -12.80 1.04 -15.26
N VAL A 203 -14.11 0.94 -14.99
CA VAL A 203 -14.90 2.08 -14.47
C VAL A 203 -14.33 2.56 -13.13
N ALA A 204 -13.93 1.65 -12.25
CA ALA A 204 -13.28 2.01 -10.99
C ALA A 204 -11.93 2.72 -11.23
N ALA A 205 -11.14 2.29 -12.22
CA ALA A 205 -9.87 2.94 -12.60
C ALA A 205 -10.07 4.40 -13.04
N LEU A 206 -11.10 4.68 -13.83
CA LEU A 206 -11.47 6.06 -14.20
C LEU A 206 -11.81 6.90 -12.96
N GLY A 207 -12.59 6.34 -12.03
CA GLY A 207 -12.93 6.98 -10.76
C GLY A 207 -11.71 7.29 -9.89
N ILE A 208 -10.74 6.35 -9.82
CA ILE A 208 -9.50 6.54 -9.07
C ILE A 208 -8.63 7.63 -9.71
N ILE A 209 -8.53 7.69 -11.04
CA ILE A 209 -7.81 8.77 -11.72
C ILE A 209 -8.45 10.12 -11.41
N ALA A 210 -9.76 10.26 -11.58
CA ALA A 210 -10.46 11.51 -11.27
C ALA A 210 -10.19 11.93 -9.81
N ARG A 211 -10.25 10.97 -8.88
CA ARG A 211 -9.92 11.22 -7.47
C ARG A 211 -8.47 11.65 -7.26
N SER A 212 -7.51 11.00 -7.93
CA SER A 212 -6.08 11.31 -7.81
C SER A 212 -5.77 12.75 -8.26
N VAL A 213 -6.41 13.19 -9.34
CA VAL A 213 -6.31 14.56 -9.86
C VAL A 213 -6.92 15.57 -8.87
N MET A 214 -8.13 15.28 -8.36
CA MET A 214 -8.77 16.12 -7.34
C MET A 214 -7.91 16.28 -6.09
N VAL A 215 -7.22 15.22 -5.65
CA VAL A 215 -6.31 15.29 -4.48
C VAL A 215 -5.09 16.17 -4.78
N LYS A 216 -4.55 16.13 -6.00
CA LYS A 216 -3.42 16.98 -6.40
C LYS A 216 -3.79 18.47 -6.55
N MET A 217 -5.02 18.76 -6.99
CA MET A 217 -5.49 20.13 -7.18
C MET A 217 -5.81 20.88 -5.87
N GLN A 218 -5.76 20.22 -4.70
CA GLN A 218 -6.03 20.90 -3.44
C GLN A 218 -4.91 21.91 -3.13
N PRO A 219 -5.23 23.21 -2.92
CA PRO A 219 -4.27 24.31 -2.85
C PRO A 219 -3.38 24.32 -1.59
N LYS A 220 -3.48 23.29 -0.74
CA LYS A 220 -2.78 23.19 0.56
C LYS A 220 -1.64 22.17 0.58
N ALA A 221 -1.21 21.65 -0.58
CA ALA A 221 -0.15 20.65 -0.62
C ALA A 221 1.19 21.28 -0.24
N GLU A 222 1.64 21.05 1.00
CA GLU A 222 3.05 21.19 1.36
C GLU A 222 3.94 20.49 0.33
N LYS A 223 5.15 21.02 0.07
CA LYS A 223 6.09 20.48 -0.93
C LYS A 223 6.39 18.98 -0.74
N THR A 224 6.33 18.51 0.50
CA THR A 224 6.52 17.10 0.89
C THR A 224 5.43 16.19 0.32
N LEU A 225 4.20 16.68 0.19
CA LEU A 225 3.05 15.91 -0.25
C LEU A 225 2.83 15.92 -1.76
N THR A 226 3.48 16.83 -2.48
CA THR A 226 3.49 16.88 -3.95
C THR A 226 4.07 15.60 -4.56
N TRP A 227 5.04 14.97 -3.88
CA TRP A 227 5.62 13.71 -4.33
C TRP A 227 4.61 12.55 -4.21
N CYS A 228 3.95 12.42 -3.05
CA CYS A 228 2.91 11.41 -2.81
C CYS A 228 1.73 11.52 -3.79
N SER A 229 1.24 12.74 -4.05
CA SER A 229 0.14 12.96 -4.99
C SER A 229 0.54 12.68 -6.45
N THR A 230 1.78 13.00 -6.82
CA THR A 230 2.32 12.69 -8.17
C THR A 230 2.50 11.18 -8.36
N MET A 231 3.02 10.48 -7.35
CA MET A 231 3.07 9.01 -7.35
C MET A 231 1.67 8.40 -7.45
N LEU A 232 0.67 8.94 -6.75
CA LEU A 232 -0.70 8.44 -6.85
C LEU A 232 -1.26 8.54 -8.27
N ILE A 233 -1.03 9.66 -8.96
CA ILE A 233 -1.44 9.83 -10.36
C ILE A 233 -0.72 8.82 -11.25
N ALA A 234 0.60 8.68 -11.11
CA ALA A 234 1.37 7.72 -11.90
C ALA A 234 0.86 6.28 -11.71
N MET A 235 0.58 5.87 -10.47
CA MET A 235 -0.01 4.56 -10.16
C MET A 235 -1.40 4.40 -10.75
N SER A 236 -2.22 5.44 -10.71
CA SER A 236 -3.59 5.40 -11.25
C SER A 236 -3.58 5.28 -12.78
N VAL A 237 -2.64 5.94 -13.45
CA VAL A 237 -2.43 5.83 -14.91
C VAL A 237 -1.93 4.44 -15.29
N ALA A 238 -0.92 3.91 -14.58
CA ALA A 238 -0.43 2.55 -14.83
C ALA A 238 -1.52 1.50 -14.62
N TRP A 239 -2.35 1.65 -13.59
CA TRP A 239 -3.48 0.76 -13.36
C TRP A 239 -4.55 0.90 -14.44
N LEU A 240 -4.89 2.11 -14.88
CA LEU A 240 -5.80 2.32 -16.01
C LEU A 240 -5.28 1.69 -17.30
N LEU A 241 -3.98 1.79 -17.59
CA LEU A 241 -3.39 1.18 -18.78
C LEU A 241 -3.64 -0.33 -18.80
N ARG A 242 -3.39 -1.02 -17.68
CA ARG A 242 -3.69 -2.45 -17.52
C ARG A 242 -5.17 -2.75 -17.69
N THR A 243 -6.05 -2.03 -17.01
CA THR A 243 -7.49 -2.35 -17.03
C THR A 243 -8.09 -2.09 -18.41
N THR A 244 -7.60 -1.04 -19.09
CA THR A 244 -7.94 -0.76 -20.49
C THR A 244 -7.47 -1.89 -21.40
N TYR A 245 -6.19 -2.29 -21.31
CA TYR A 245 -5.66 -3.38 -22.15
C TYR A 245 -6.41 -4.70 -21.91
N THR A 246 -6.62 -5.08 -20.66
CA THR A 246 -7.29 -6.36 -20.33
C THR A 246 -8.76 -6.38 -20.74
N MET A 247 -9.48 -5.26 -20.62
CA MET A 247 -10.85 -5.16 -21.14
C MET A 247 -10.86 -5.17 -22.67
N ALA A 248 -10.02 -4.35 -23.31
CA ALA A 248 -9.98 -4.21 -24.76
C ALA A 248 -9.50 -5.48 -25.47
N SER A 249 -8.54 -6.20 -24.90
CA SER A 249 -8.05 -7.47 -25.44
C SER A 249 -9.14 -8.54 -25.43
N ILE A 250 -9.88 -8.69 -24.33
CA ILE A 250 -11.03 -9.62 -24.32
C ILE A 250 -12.09 -9.16 -25.33
N ALA A 251 -12.46 -7.88 -25.36
CA ALA A 251 -13.46 -7.38 -26.30
C ALA A 251 -13.06 -7.57 -27.79
N ALA A 252 -11.77 -7.48 -28.10
CA ALA A 252 -11.29 -7.57 -29.47
C ALA A 252 -11.07 -9.02 -29.95
N TRP A 253 -10.65 -9.92 -29.06
CA TRP A 253 -10.13 -11.23 -29.45
C TRP A 253 -10.96 -12.41 -28.95
N SER A 254 -11.84 -12.20 -27.97
CA SER A 254 -12.64 -13.24 -27.34
C SER A 254 -14.10 -13.12 -27.75
N ASP A 255 -14.65 -14.17 -28.36
CA ASP A 255 -16.10 -14.27 -28.60
C ASP A 255 -16.79 -14.68 -27.28
N LEU A 256 -17.61 -13.79 -26.72
CA LEU A 256 -18.23 -14.00 -25.40
C LEU A 256 -19.33 -15.06 -25.42
N GLU A 257 -19.84 -15.43 -26.61
CA GLU A 257 -20.88 -16.44 -26.77
C GLU A 257 -20.29 -17.80 -27.10
N ASN A 258 -19.21 -17.84 -27.90
CA ASN A 258 -18.63 -19.09 -28.34
C ASN A 258 -17.10 -19.06 -28.38
N SER A 259 -16.48 -19.67 -27.38
CA SER A 259 -15.02 -19.78 -27.27
C SER A 259 -14.29 -20.37 -28.48
N ARG A 260 -14.97 -21.18 -29.31
CA ARG A 260 -14.36 -21.78 -30.52
C ARG A 260 -14.06 -20.75 -31.61
N ARG A 261 -14.64 -19.55 -31.52
CA ARG A 261 -14.47 -18.45 -32.48
C ARG A 261 -13.41 -17.44 -32.05
N ASP A 262 -12.66 -17.73 -31.01
CA ASP A 262 -11.58 -16.87 -30.54
C ASP A 262 -10.51 -16.67 -31.60
N ARG A 263 -10.06 -15.43 -31.73
CA ARG A 263 -9.03 -15.02 -32.69
C ARG A 263 -7.69 -14.77 -31.98
N TYR A 264 -7.43 -15.53 -30.92
CA TYR A 264 -6.27 -15.32 -30.07
C TYR A 264 -5.00 -15.86 -30.74
N GLU A 265 -4.15 -14.96 -31.20
CA GLU A 265 -2.84 -15.25 -31.78
C GLU A 265 -1.76 -15.51 -30.72
N SER A 266 -0.77 -16.33 -31.06
CA SER A 266 0.26 -16.77 -30.09
C SER A 266 1.11 -15.64 -29.51
N TYR A 267 1.31 -14.55 -30.24
CA TYR A 267 2.13 -13.40 -29.77
C TYR A 267 1.44 -12.59 -28.67
N TYR A 268 0.12 -12.70 -28.50
CA TYR A 268 -0.60 -12.03 -27.40
C TYR A 268 -0.15 -12.52 -26.03
N ASN A 269 0.41 -13.74 -25.93
CA ASN A 269 1.02 -14.23 -24.69
C ASN A 269 2.09 -13.29 -24.13
N ILE A 270 2.82 -12.58 -25.01
CA ILE A 270 3.84 -11.60 -24.60
C ILE A 270 3.19 -10.27 -24.26
N LEU A 271 2.22 -9.84 -25.07
CA LEU A 271 1.50 -8.58 -24.84
C LEU A 271 0.73 -8.62 -23.51
N ASP A 272 0.18 -9.77 -23.11
CA ASP A 272 -0.50 -9.95 -21.83
C ASP A 272 0.44 -9.76 -20.64
N VAL A 273 1.71 -10.17 -20.77
CA VAL A 273 2.72 -9.90 -19.73
C VAL A 273 3.07 -8.42 -19.69
N VAL A 274 3.34 -7.82 -20.85
CA VAL A 274 3.81 -6.43 -20.95
C VAL A 274 2.74 -5.41 -20.58
N PHE A 275 1.49 -5.62 -21.01
CA PHE A 275 0.40 -4.67 -20.79
C PHE A 275 -0.58 -5.11 -19.71
N GLY A 276 -0.67 -6.40 -19.39
CA GLY A 276 -1.45 -6.90 -18.27
C GLY A 276 -0.65 -6.91 -16.97
N VAL A 277 0.46 -7.65 -16.93
CA VAL A 277 1.18 -7.94 -15.68
C VAL A 277 2.10 -6.82 -15.23
N TRP A 278 2.94 -6.29 -16.13
CA TRP A 278 3.93 -5.27 -15.76
C TRP A 278 3.34 -3.99 -15.17
N PRO A 279 2.23 -3.42 -15.69
CA PRO A 279 1.67 -2.22 -15.08
C PRO A 279 1.12 -2.49 -13.68
N GLN A 280 0.56 -3.67 -13.42
CA GLN A 280 0.14 -4.06 -12.07
C GLN A 280 1.32 -4.15 -11.11
N PHE A 281 2.38 -4.85 -11.53
CA PHE A 281 3.60 -4.98 -10.75
C PHE A 281 4.24 -3.61 -10.48
N THR A 282 4.26 -2.74 -11.47
CA THR A 282 4.75 -1.36 -11.37
C THR A 282 3.98 -0.58 -10.29
N VAL A 283 2.65 -0.71 -10.24
CA VAL A 283 1.83 -0.09 -9.17
C VAL A 283 2.24 -0.62 -7.80
N LEU A 284 2.42 -1.93 -7.64
CA LEU A 284 2.87 -2.52 -6.36
C LEU A 284 4.26 -2.01 -5.95
N CYS A 285 5.20 -1.89 -6.90
CA CYS A 285 6.53 -1.31 -6.68
C CYS A 285 6.45 0.15 -6.24
N MET A 286 5.63 0.96 -6.89
CA MET A 286 5.44 2.38 -6.53
C MET A 286 4.83 2.53 -5.13
N VAL A 287 3.83 1.73 -4.78
CA VAL A 287 3.28 1.75 -3.41
C VAL A 287 4.31 1.28 -2.39
N PHE A 288 5.11 0.26 -2.71
CA PHE A 288 6.20 -0.18 -1.85
C PHE A 288 7.21 0.95 -1.60
N ALA A 289 7.67 1.62 -2.66
CA ALA A 289 8.59 2.75 -2.57
C ALA A 289 8.01 3.89 -1.71
N LEU A 290 6.72 4.22 -1.88
CA LEU A 290 5.99 5.18 -1.05
C LEU A 290 5.96 4.76 0.43
N GLY A 291 5.89 3.45 0.72
CA GLY A 291 5.89 2.89 2.06
C GLY A 291 7.26 2.84 2.74
N THR A 292 8.34 2.77 1.96
CA THR A 292 9.71 2.77 2.48
C THR A 292 10.33 4.16 2.59
N ALA A 293 9.76 5.16 1.89
CA ALA A 293 10.23 6.54 1.94
C ALA A 293 10.20 7.09 3.38
N LYS A 294 11.38 7.38 3.92
CA LYS A 294 11.53 8.05 5.23
C LYS A 294 11.15 9.53 5.09
N ASN A 295 11.89 10.26 4.28
CA ASN A 295 11.63 11.67 3.97
C ASN A 295 10.54 11.76 2.87
N ASN A 296 9.59 12.67 3.01
CA ASN A 296 8.44 12.84 2.09
C ASN A 296 7.51 11.62 1.94
N GLY A 297 7.62 10.63 2.84
CA GLY A 297 6.72 9.49 2.86
C GLY A 297 5.32 9.88 3.35
N LEU A 298 4.35 8.97 3.16
CA LEU A 298 3.00 9.15 3.69
C LEU A 298 2.99 8.92 5.21
N TRP A 299 3.04 10.02 5.96
CA TRP A 299 2.97 10.04 7.42
C TRP A 299 1.93 11.07 7.85
N SER A 300 0.98 10.69 8.71
CA SER A 300 0.07 11.67 9.33
C SER A 300 0.54 12.07 10.72
N THR A 301 1.44 11.31 11.33
CA THR A 301 2.04 11.63 12.63
C THR A 301 3.47 12.16 12.45
N PRO A 302 3.86 13.24 13.15
CA PRO A 302 5.24 13.72 13.15
C PRO A 302 6.18 12.59 13.52
N GLN A 303 7.10 12.26 12.62
CA GLN A 303 8.10 11.23 12.89
C GLN A 303 9.32 11.86 13.57
N PRO A 304 10.02 11.13 14.45
CA PRO A 304 11.19 11.66 15.16
C PRO A 304 12.31 12.13 14.24
N PHE A 305 12.38 11.60 13.01
CA PHE A 305 13.35 12.04 11.99
C PHE A 305 12.89 13.28 11.19
N ASN A 306 11.61 13.68 11.28
CA ASN A 306 11.03 14.88 10.67
C ASN A 306 10.80 16.00 11.70
N ALA A 307 11.12 15.79 12.97
CA ALA A 307 11.02 16.84 13.97
C ALA A 307 12.02 17.96 13.63
N PRO A 308 11.60 19.24 13.57
CA PRO A 308 12.53 20.34 13.38
C PRO A 308 13.62 20.25 14.46
N GLN A 309 14.88 20.41 14.08
CA GLN A 309 16.06 20.34 14.96
C GLN A 309 16.09 21.42 16.08
N GLY A 310 14.98 22.08 16.37
CA GLY A 310 14.83 22.92 17.55
C GLY A 310 14.48 22.06 18.77
N ASN A 311 15.47 21.83 19.64
CA ASN A 311 15.37 21.13 20.92
C ASN A 311 14.89 19.67 20.81
N GLN A 312 15.78 18.80 20.36
CA GLN A 312 15.59 17.35 20.44
C GLN A 312 15.67 16.90 21.91
N GLN A 313 14.52 16.83 22.57
CA GLN A 313 14.35 16.01 23.76
C GLN A 313 14.26 14.56 23.27
N THR A 314 15.30 13.76 23.54
CA THR A 314 15.26 12.32 23.23
C THR A 314 14.20 11.63 24.10
N ALA A 315 13.67 10.48 23.65
CA ALA A 315 12.68 9.69 24.41
C ALA A 315 13.18 9.22 25.79
N TRP A 316 14.46 9.38 26.07
CA TRP A 316 15.13 9.10 27.35
C TRP A 316 15.29 10.34 28.24
N GLY A 317 14.59 11.44 27.94
CA GLY A 317 14.64 12.68 28.73
C GLY A 317 15.96 13.45 28.63
N TYR A 318 16.96 12.94 27.91
CA TYR A 318 18.19 13.68 27.65
C TYR A 318 17.90 14.76 26.63
N ASN A 319 17.76 15.98 27.15
CA ASN A 319 17.89 17.21 26.41
C ASN A 319 19.39 17.37 26.13
N TYR A 320 19.83 17.15 24.87
CA TYR A 320 21.14 17.63 24.46
C TYR A 320 21.04 19.15 24.36
N ASN A 321 21.15 19.79 25.52
CA ASN A 321 21.52 21.19 25.56
C ASN A 321 22.95 21.21 25.03
N ASN A 322 23.12 21.58 23.76
CA ASN A 322 24.43 22.01 23.29
C ASN A 322 24.91 23.01 24.34
N GLY A 323 26.01 22.66 25.02
CA GLY A 323 26.54 23.46 26.12
C GLY A 323 26.70 24.92 25.68
N PRO A 324 26.76 25.86 26.63
CA PRO A 324 26.97 27.26 26.32
C PRO A 324 28.19 27.39 25.41
N GLN A 325 27.92 27.77 24.16
CA GLN A 325 28.92 28.19 23.21
C GLN A 325 29.79 29.24 23.93
N PRO A 326 31.11 29.09 24.00
CA PRO A 326 31.96 30.08 24.64
C PRO A 326 31.71 31.42 23.94
N THR A 327 31.09 32.33 24.68
CA THR A 327 30.89 33.72 24.30
C THR A 327 32.27 34.30 24.04
N ALA A 328 32.57 34.55 22.76
CA ALA A 328 33.68 35.40 22.40
C ALA A 328 33.50 36.76 23.10
N PRO A 329 34.56 37.36 23.66
CA PRO A 329 34.46 38.65 24.33
C PRO A 329 33.95 39.70 23.34
N PRO A 330 33.12 40.66 23.80
CA PRO A 330 32.57 41.69 22.93
C PRO A 330 33.71 42.54 22.37
N MET A 331 33.94 42.45 21.06
CA MET A 331 34.68 43.48 20.35
C MET A 331 33.84 44.76 20.38
N VAL A 332 34.35 45.74 21.11
CA VAL A 332 33.87 47.12 21.11
C VAL A 332 34.09 47.68 19.71
N GLN A 333 33.07 47.61 18.87
CA GLN A 333 33.07 48.34 17.60
C GLN A 333 32.69 49.79 17.90
N GLN A 334 33.71 50.64 18.05
CA GLN A 334 33.54 52.09 18.13
C GLN A 334 32.83 52.57 16.85
N GLN A 335 31.61 53.04 17.00
CA GLN A 335 30.87 53.74 15.97
C GLN A 335 31.18 55.25 16.12
N PRO A 336 31.76 55.93 15.13
CA PRO A 336 31.98 57.37 15.20
C PRO A 336 30.64 58.10 15.15
N GLN A 337 30.31 58.76 16.25
CA GLN A 337 29.14 59.62 16.39
C GLN A 337 29.44 60.97 15.71
N PHE A 338 28.94 61.17 14.48
CA PHE A 338 28.96 62.47 13.83
C PHE A 338 27.88 63.36 14.46
N GLN A 339 28.31 64.32 15.27
CA GLN A 339 27.52 65.49 15.67
C GLN A 339 27.30 66.38 14.45
N GLN A 340 26.05 66.61 14.07
CA GLN A 340 25.67 67.70 13.18
C GLN A 340 25.31 68.95 14.01
N PRO A 341 25.82 70.15 13.67
CA PRO A 341 25.46 71.38 14.34
C PRO A 341 24.08 71.88 13.93
N GLN A 342 23.35 72.41 14.92
CA GLN A 342 22.17 73.26 14.74
C GLN A 342 22.49 74.46 13.84
N GLN A 343 21.67 74.69 12.83
CA GLN A 343 21.50 76.01 12.23
C GLN A 343 20.03 76.42 12.31
N GLN A 344 19.76 77.39 13.19
CA GLN A 344 18.58 78.23 13.16
C GLN A 344 18.57 79.06 11.88
N PHE A 345 17.48 78.99 11.12
CA PHE A 345 17.17 80.04 10.15
C PHE A 345 15.71 80.50 10.29
N GLN A 346 15.58 81.82 10.28
CA GLN A 346 14.38 82.64 10.38
C GLN A 346 13.38 82.40 9.25
N GLN A 347 12.10 82.64 9.58
CA GLN A 347 10.95 82.73 8.67
C GLN A 347 11.13 83.80 7.57
N PRO A 348 10.37 83.70 6.46
CA PRO A 348 9.17 84.55 6.29
C PRO A 348 7.90 83.78 5.79
N PRO A 349 6.71 84.42 5.77
CA PRO A 349 5.40 83.77 5.65
C PRO A 349 4.86 83.72 4.20
N GLN A 350 3.68 83.06 4.06
CA GLN A 350 2.81 82.90 2.87
C GLN A 350 2.97 81.54 2.15
N GLN A 351 1.94 80.83 1.70
CA GLN A 351 0.53 81.12 1.46
C GLN A 351 -0.29 79.80 1.48
N GLN A 352 -1.49 79.94 2.01
CA GLN A 352 -2.69 79.11 1.99
C GLN A 352 -2.92 78.20 0.75
N TYR A 353 -3.11 76.89 0.96
CA TYR A 353 -4.04 76.06 0.18
C TYR A 353 -4.63 74.92 1.04
N GLN A 354 -5.96 74.89 1.10
CA GLN A 354 -6.81 73.84 1.67
C GLN A 354 -6.93 72.64 0.73
N GLN A 355 -6.89 71.40 1.26
CA GLN A 355 -7.92 70.34 1.09
C GLN A 355 -7.49 68.95 1.62
N PRO A 356 -8.40 67.98 1.87
CA PRO A 356 -8.63 67.50 3.24
C PRO A 356 -8.24 66.03 3.54
N GLN A 357 -7.95 65.83 4.83
CA GLN A 357 -8.26 64.69 5.72
C GLN A 357 -8.75 63.37 5.10
N GLN A 358 -7.98 62.30 5.31
CA GLN A 358 -8.54 61.02 5.75
C GLN A 358 -7.75 60.44 6.94
N GLN A 359 -8.54 59.93 7.88
CA GLN A 359 -8.23 59.60 9.26
C GLN A 359 -7.40 58.32 9.40
N GLN A 360 -6.41 58.38 10.28
CA GLN A 360 -5.60 57.25 10.73
C GLN A 360 -6.10 56.83 12.12
N TYR A 361 -6.71 55.65 12.25
CA TYR A 361 -7.04 55.05 13.54
C TYR A 361 -5.79 54.34 14.10
N GLN A 362 -5.24 54.85 15.20
CA GLN A 362 -4.40 54.07 16.12
C GLN A 362 -5.32 53.32 17.10
N GLN A 363 -5.33 51.99 17.04
CA GLN A 363 -5.84 51.17 18.14
C GLN A 363 -4.67 50.58 18.93
N GLN A 364 -4.57 51.06 20.15
CA GLN A 364 -3.71 50.63 21.24
C GLN A 364 -4.32 49.38 21.88
N TYR A 365 -3.69 48.22 21.71
CA TYR A 365 -4.04 47.02 22.47
C TYR A 365 -3.18 46.91 23.72
N GLN A 366 -3.84 47.07 24.87
CA GLN A 366 -3.31 46.79 26.21
C GLN A 366 -3.14 45.28 26.42
N GLN A 367 -1.98 44.88 26.94
CA GLN A 367 -1.70 43.54 27.45
C GLN A 367 -2.42 43.29 28.79
N PRO A 368 -3.10 42.15 28.99
CA PRO A 368 -3.50 41.70 30.32
C PRO A 368 -2.35 41.01 31.07
N GLN A 369 -2.16 41.36 32.34
CA GLN A 369 -1.27 40.68 33.28
C GLN A 369 -1.77 39.26 33.62
N PRO A 370 -0.87 38.30 33.90
CA PRO A 370 -1.23 36.97 34.39
C PRO A 370 -1.54 36.98 35.90
N VAL A 371 -2.69 36.41 36.27
CA VAL A 371 -3.13 36.19 37.66
C VAL A 371 -2.71 34.78 38.08
N SER A 372 -1.99 34.67 39.19
CA SER A 372 -1.58 33.41 39.82
C SER A 372 -2.77 32.65 40.41
N PRO A 373 -2.89 31.32 40.26
CA PRO A 373 -3.85 30.54 41.03
C PRO A 373 -3.26 30.09 42.38
N VAL A 374 -4.06 30.33 43.40
CA VAL A 374 -3.91 29.94 44.81
C VAL A 374 -4.17 28.44 44.98
N GLN A 375 -3.30 27.76 45.73
CA GLN A 375 -3.53 26.42 46.27
C GLN A 375 -4.64 26.47 47.33
N GLN A 376 -5.63 25.59 47.23
CA GLN A 376 -6.43 25.13 48.37
C GLN A 376 -7.00 23.74 48.07
N GLY A 377 -6.61 22.76 48.88
CA GLY A 377 -7.17 21.42 48.86
C GLY A 377 -8.53 21.36 49.56
N TRP A 378 -9.29 20.29 49.31
CA TRP A 378 -10.08 19.48 50.25
C TRP A 378 -10.82 18.38 49.46
N GLN A 379 -10.65 17.13 49.89
CA GLN A 379 -11.59 15.99 49.74
C GLN A 379 -12.77 16.14 50.73
N PRO A 380 -13.79 15.26 50.84
CA PRO A 380 -14.27 14.13 50.01
C PRO A 380 -15.80 14.17 49.76
N GLN A 381 -16.34 13.28 48.89
CA GLN A 381 -17.52 12.43 49.18
C GLN A 381 -17.94 11.53 47.99
N GLN A 382 -18.32 10.29 48.33
CA GLN A 382 -18.96 9.29 47.45
C GLN A 382 -20.42 9.65 47.14
N PRO A 383 -21.06 9.00 46.15
CA PRO A 383 -21.91 7.85 46.52
C PRO A 383 -21.87 6.63 45.56
N GLN A 384 -22.32 5.52 46.14
CA GLN A 384 -22.57 4.18 45.59
C GLN A 384 -23.47 4.18 44.34
N GLN A 385 -23.32 3.17 43.48
CA GLN A 385 -24.47 2.42 42.95
C GLN A 385 -24.13 0.96 42.62
N THR A 386 -25.04 0.12 43.13
CA THR A 386 -25.27 -1.32 43.15
C THR A 386 -25.33 -2.00 41.78
N TYR A 387 -24.87 -3.25 41.66
CA TYR A 387 -25.63 -4.34 41.02
C TYR A 387 -25.12 -5.71 41.51
N SER A 388 -26.06 -6.52 41.99
CA SER A 388 -25.88 -7.92 42.39
C SER A 388 -26.53 -8.83 41.34
N ALA A 389 -25.88 -9.94 41.00
CA ALA A 389 -26.57 -11.17 40.57
C ALA A 389 -25.68 -12.40 40.86
N TYR A 390 -26.21 -13.28 41.71
CA TYR A 390 -25.72 -14.61 42.03
C TYR A 390 -26.22 -15.63 40.99
N THR A 391 -25.43 -16.67 40.69
CA THR A 391 -25.84 -18.11 40.72
C THR A 391 -24.64 -19.03 40.45
N PRO A 392 -24.70 -20.33 40.87
CA PRO A 392 -23.54 -21.04 41.39
C PRO A 392 -22.92 -22.12 40.48
N SER A 393 -21.78 -22.60 40.99
CA SER A 393 -20.86 -23.67 40.58
C SER A 393 -21.45 -25.05 40.27
N THR A 394 -20.79 -25.75 39.35
CA THR A 394 -20.38 -27.16 39.53
C THR A 394 -19.04 -27.45 38.83
N GLN A 395 -18.19 -28.19 39.55
CA GLN A 395 -16.80 -28.55 39.28
C GLN A 395 -16.64 -29.62 38.18
N THR A 396 -15.52 -29.62 37.45
CA THR A 396 -14.63 -30.81 37.36
C THR A 396 -13.26 -30.54 36.70
N ARG A 397 -12.21 -30.78 37.49
CA ARG A 397 -10.81 -31.24 37.24
C ARG A 397 -9.99 -30.79 36.01
N SER A 398 -8.85 -30.16 36.34
CA SER A 398 -7.65 -29.91 35.53
C SER A 398 -6.66 -31.08 35.50
N PRO A 399 -5.73 -31.11 34.53
CA PRO A 399 -4.32 -31.49 34.71
C PRO A 399 -3.37 -30.27 34.63
N PRO A 400 -2.13 -30.38 35.17
CA PRO A 400 -1.27 -29.23 35.51
C PRO A 400 -0.46 -28.66 34.33
N PRO A 401 -0.11 -27.35 34.35
CA PRO A 401 0.74 -26.72 33.34
C PRO A 401 2.24 -26.82 33.68
N HIS A 402 3.05 -27.22 32.70
CA HIS A 402 4.51 -27.09 32.70
C HIS A 402 4.91 -25.67 32.24
N GLU A 403 5.11 -24.76 33.18
CA GLU A 403 5.78 -23.47 32.95
C GLU A 403 7.09 -23.41 33.75
N GLU A 404 8.09 -24.20 33.35
CA GLU A 404 9.47 -24.06 33.85
C GLU A 404 10.46 -24.38 32.73
N THR A 405 10.61 -23.50 31.75
CA THR A 405 11.90 -23.39 31.01
C THR A 405 12.00 -22.00 30.38
N MET A 406 13.19 -21.41 30.48
CA MET A 406 13.62 -20.10 29.95
C MET A 406 13.61 -18.98 31.00
N GLY A 407 14.63 -19.03 31.87
CA GLY A 407 14.96 -18.00 32.84
C GLY A 407 15.17 -16.63 32.21
N PHE A 408 14.28 -15.71 32.57
CA PHE A 408 14.42 -14.27 32.34
C PHE A 408 14.01 -13.49 33.61
N ASN A 409 14.44 -13.97 34.77
CA ASN A 409 14.33 -13.23 36.03
C ASN A 409 15.68 -12.68 36.44
N HIS A 410 16.16 -11.63 35.76
CA HIS A 410 17.12 -10.69 36.34
C HIS A 410 16.94 -9.32 35.68
N GLN A 411 17.03 -8.26 36.49
CA GLN A 411 17.11 -6.83 36.13
C GLN A 411 15.80 -6.03 36.13
N ALA A 412 15.30 -5.75 37.33
CA ALA A 412 14.41 -4.61 37.58
C ALA A 412 14.75 -3.88 38.89
N ASP A 413 16.04 -3.69 39.20
CA ASP A 413 16.47 -2.97 40.42
C ASP A 413 17.39 -1.76 40.15
N GLY A 414 17.23 -1.10 38.99
CA GLY A 414 17.63 0.30 38.80
C GLY A 414 19.07 0.73 39.10
N THR A 415 19.99 -0.19 39.40
CA THR A 415 21.36 0.11 39.81
C THR A 415 22.29 0.06 38.60
N PRO A 416 23.04 1.13 38.29
CA PRO A 416 23.95 1.13 37.16
C PRO A 416 25.12 0.17 37.40
N PRO A 417 25.55 -0.60 36.38
CA PRO A 417 26.65 -1.54 36.53
C PRO A 417 27.96 -0.80 36.83
N SER A 418 28.59 -1.15 37.96
CA SER A 418 29.91 -0.66 38.33
C SER A 418 30.97 -1.48 37.57
N ALA A 419 31.49 -0.95 36.47
CA ALA A 419 32.59 -1.58 35.75
C ALA A 419 33.92 -1.28 36.46
N SER A 420 34.58 -2.31 36.98
CA SER A 420 35.97 -2.23 37.43
C SER A 420 36.90 -2.29 36.20
N PRO A 421 37.86 -1.36 36.03
CA PRO A 421 38.79 -1.44 34.91
C PRO A 421 39.79 -2.58 35.12
N GLN A 422 39.80 -3.56 34.21
CA GLN A 422 40.86 -4.57 34.17
C GLN A 422 42.11 -4.04 33.45
N PRO A 423 43.33 -4.43 33.88
CA PRO A 423 44.57 -3.98 33.27
C PRO A 423 44.81 -4.63 31.90
N TYR A 424 45.35 -3.85 30.97
CA TYR A 424 45.77 -4.27 29.63
C TYR A 424 46.86 -5.36 29.71
N GLY A 425 46.57 -6.54 29.15
CA GLY A 425 47.55 -7.61 28.94
C GLY A 425 48.37 -7.38 27.67
N ASN A 426 49.70 -7.27 27.84
CA ASN A 426 50.69 -7.20 26.78
C ASN A 426 50.64 -8.43 25.86
N LYS A 427 50.59 -8.20 24.54
CA LYS A 427 50.85 -9.24 23.54
C LYS A 427 52.36 -9.44 23.41
N ALA A 428 52.84 -10.60 23.84
CA ALA A 428 54.17 -11.10 23.48
C ALA A 428 54.08 -11.95 22.21
N SER A 429 55.04 -11.68 21.33
CA SER A 429 55.43 -12.35 20.10
C SER A 429 55.75 -13.84 20.28
N MET A 430 55.21 -14.68 19.37
CA MET A 430 55.91 -15.78 18.69
C MET A 430 55.10 -16.20 17.46
#